data_AF-A0A671LG76-F1
#
_entry.id   AF-A0A671LG76-F1
#
_cell.length_a   1.000
_cell.length_b   1.000
_cell.length_c   1.000
_cell.angle_alpha   90.00
_cell.angle_beta   90.00
_cell.angle_gamma   90.00
#
_symmetry.space_group_name_H-M   'P 1'
#
loop_
_entity.id
_entity.type
_entity.pdbx_description
1 polymer ?
#
loop_
_entity_poly.entity_id
_entity_poly.type
_entity_poly.pdbx_seq_one_letter_code
_entity_poly.pdbx_strand_id
1 'polypeptide(L)'
;MLISSSFLYLSALGMAVGHGVRCLSQLAELPELHQMMRQTCRDYAQKELAPIAAQLDKDHKFPAKQVQELGAMGVMAVGVPESLGGAGMDYLAYCLAVEELSRGCASTGVISLRFNSACDRIAFGTEEQKKQWITPFTTGEKVGCFALSEPGKQSCIFSRALLFSSLKRQRCRCGINIGTGISAFLRGMGFKIAMQTLDSGRLGIAAQALGIAQAALDCAADYAHKRTAFGAPIGKLQAIQFKLADMALAIESARLLTWRAAMLRDAKKPFTKEAAMAKLGASEAATFVSHQAVQVLGGMGYVTDMPAERHYRDARITEIYEGTSEIQRLVIANNILKEYQQ
;
A
#
# COMPACT_ATOMS: atom_id res chain seq x y z
N MET A 1 -7.58 54.09 -5.03
CA MET A 1 -6.15 53.71 -4.98
C MET A 1 -5.90 53.18 -3.57
N LEU A 2 -6.10 51.89 -3.24
CA LEU A 2 -5.26 50.72 -3.56
C LEU A 2 -3.77 51.10 -3.43
N ILE A 3 -3.02 50.61 -2.44
CA ILE A 3 -2.54 49.22 -2.33
C ILE A 3 -2.25 48.88 -0.84
N SER A 4 -2.62 47.66 -0.44
CA SER A 4 -2.46 47.08 0.89
C SER A 4 -1.22 46.17 1.01
N SER A 5 -0.57 46.21 2.17
CA SER A 5 -0.01 45.06 2.93
C SER A 5 0.55 43.85 2.15
N SER A 6 1.85 43.87 1.85
CA SER A 6 2.63 42.71 1.36
C SER A 6 4.08 42.73 1.89
N PHE A 7 4.28 42.65 3.21
CA PHE A 7 5.63 42.63 3.80
C PHE A 7 5.89 41.50 4.82
N LEU A 8 5.14 40.40 4.76
CA LEU A 8 5.28 39.28 5.72
C LEU A 8 5.37 37.87 5.08
N TYR A 9 5.81 37.75 3.82
CA TYR A 9 5.92 36.45 3.13
C TYR A 9 7.24 36.28 2.34
N LEU A 10 8.37 36.74 2.87
CA LEU A 10 9.68 36.58 2.22
C LEU A 10 10.78 36.04 3.16
N SER A 11 10.45 34.99 3.91
CA SER A 11 11.45 34.20 4.65
C SER A 11 11.27 32.68 4.46
N ALA A 12 10.93 32.24 3.24
CA ALA A 12 10.82 30.82 2.89
C ALA A 12 11.64 30.41 1.65
N LEU A 13 12.48 31.31 1.12
CA LEU A 13 13.37 31.01 -0.01
C LEU A 13 14.79 31.42 0.35
N GLY A 14 15.45 30.60 1.17
CA GLY A 14 16.89 30.68 1.39
C GLY A 14 17.63 30.33 0.11
N MET A 15 17.88 31.31 -0.74
CA MET A 15 18.73 31.18 -1.92
C MET A 15 20.16 31.61 -1.57
N ALA A 16 21.01 30.65 -1.26
CA ALA A 16 22.45 30.78 -1.42
C ALA A 16 22.87 29.91 -2.61
N VAL A 17 23.20 30.56 -3.73
CA VAL A 17 23.54 29.92 -5.01
C VAL A 17 25.04 29.63 -5.02
N GLY A 18 25.41 28.35 -4.91
CA GLY A 18 26.75 27.83 -5.22
C GLY A 18 26.78 27.23 -6.64
N HIS A 19 27.83 27.50 -7.40
CA HIS A 19 28.03 26.96 -8.75
C HIS A 19 28.10 25.43 -8.76
N GLY A 20 27.34 24.78 -9.65
CA GLY A 20 27.51 23.36 -9.98
C GLY A 20 26.39 22.40 -9.59
N VAL A 21 25.23 22.87 -9.10
CA VAL A 21 24.09 22.00 -8.79
C VAL A 21 22.94 22.30 -9.76
N ARG A 22 22.63 21.36 -10.66
CA ARG A 22 21.33 21.34 -11.34
C ARG A 22 20.27 20.98 -10.30
N CYS A 23 19.76 21.98 -9.58
CA CYS A 23 18.76 21.80 -8.54
C CYS A 23 17.36 21.59 -9.17
N LEU A 24 17.15 20.39 -9.70
CA LEU A 24 15.84 19.77 -9.92
C LEU A 24 15.69 18.53 -8.99
N SER A 25 16.64 18.33 -8.05
CA SER A 25 16.89 17.07 -7.35
C SER A 25 16.26 16.96 -5.95
N GLN A 26 15.26 17.75 -5.59
CA GLN A 26 14.57 17.59 -4.31
C GLN A 26 13.09 17.98 -4.43
N LEU A 27 12.29 17.12 -5.07
CA LEU A 27 10.86 17.34 -5.26
C LEU A 27 9.98 17.02 -4.03
N ALA A 28 10.51 16.38 -2.98
CA ALA A 28 9.84 16.29 -1.67
C ALA A 28 10.78 15.72 -0.61
N GLU A 29 11.29 16.56 0.29
CA GLU A 29 11.68 16.06 1.61
C GLU A 29 10.38 15.73 2.36
N LEU A 30 10.29 14.52 2.92
CA LEU A 30 9.12 14.13 3.72
C LEU A 30 9.06 15.01 4.97
N PRO A 31 7.88 15.45 5.44
CA PRO A 31 7.76 16.09 6.74
C PRO A 31 8.32 15.19 7.84
N GLU A 32 8.80 15.80 8.93
CA GLU A 32 9.48 15.09 10.02
C GLU A 32 8.64 13.92 10.59
N LEU A 33 7.34 14.13 10.82
CA LEU A 33 6.43 13.08 11.30
C LEU A 33 6.32 11.89 10.33
N HIS A 34 6.33 12.14 9.02
CA HIS A 34 6.33 11.08 8.00
C HIS A 34 7.65 10.32 7.97
N GLN A 35 8.77 11.02 8.15
CA GLN A 35 10.08 10.38 8.28
C GLN A 35 10.14 9.49 9.52
N MET A 36 9.65 9.98 10.67
CA MET A 36 9.59 9.22 11.92
C MET A 36 8.70 7.98 11.79
N MET A 37 7.51 8.11 11.19
CA MET A 37 6.61 6.98 10.93
C MET A 37 7.28 5.92 10.05
N ARG A 38 7.89 6.35 8.95
CA ARG A 38 8.64 5.46 8.05
C ARG A 38 9.77 4.75 8.77
N GLN A 39 10.60 5.48 9.50
CA GLN A 39 11.75 4.92 10.22
C GLN A 39 11.31 3.92 11.30
N THR A 40 10.27 4.25 12.06
CA THR A 40 9.69 3.36 13.08
C THR A 40 9.19 2.06 12.46
N CYS A 41 8.42 2.14 11.36
CA CYS A 41 7.92 0.95 10.67
C CYS A 41 9.05 0.13 10.03
N ARG A 42 10.09 0.79 9.51
CA ARG A 42 11.29 0.16 8.96
C ARG A 42 12.03 -0.66 10.00
N ASP A 43 12.29 -0.07 11.16
CA ASP A 43 13.01 -0.74 12.25
C ASP A 43 12.21 -1.93 12.79
N TYR A 44 10.90 -1.76 12.95
CA TYR A 44 10.01 -2.85 13.34
C TYR A 44 9.97 -3.96 12.30
N ALA A 45 9.85 -3.64 11.01
CA ALA A 45 9.84 -4.63 9.94
C ALA A 45 11.14 -5.44 9.89
N GLN A 46 12.30 -4.81 10.13
CA GLN A 46 13.59 -5.49 10.15
C GLN A 46 13.77 -6.39 11.39
N LYS A 47 13.33 -5.93 12.57
CA LYS A 47 13.50 -6.69 13.82
C LYS A 47 12.45 -7.76 14.05
N GLU A 48 11.19 -7.46 13.80
CA GLU A 48 10.06 -8.27 14.25
C GLU A 48 9.33 -9.01 13.12
N LEU A 49 9.45 -8.56 11.86
CA LEU A 49 8.75 -9.18 10.72
C LEU A 49 9.67 -10.04 9.85
N ALA A 50 10.77 -9.47 9.35
CA ALA A 50 11.65 -10.15 8.42
C ALA A 50 12.19 -11.50 8.95
N PRO A 51 12.59 -11.64 10.24
CA PRO A 51 13.12 -12.90 10.76
C PRO A 51 12.10 -14.05 10.81
N ILE A 52 10.80 -13.74 10.90
CA ILE A 52 9.74 -14.75 11.05
C ILE A 52 8.95 -14.99 9.76
N ALA A 53 9.09 -14.12 8.76
CA ALA A 53 8.25 -14.13 7.56
C ALA A 53 8.31 -15.46 6.79
N ALA A 54 9.45 -16.15 6.76
CA ALA A 54 9.58 -17.44 6.08
C ALA A 54 8.82 -18.56 6.82
N GLN A 55 8.85 -18.54 8.15
CA GLN A 55 8.11 -19.51 8.96
C GLN A 55 6.60 -19.26 8.87
N LEU A 56 6.17 -18.00 8.89
CA LEU A 56 4.75 -17.65 8.73
C LEU A 56 4.19 -18.11 7.39
N ASP A 57 4.95 -17.92 6.32
CA ASP A 57 4.60 -18.40 4.98
C ASP A 57 4.50 -19.93 4.95
N LYS A 58 5.49 -20.65 5.47
CA LYS A 58 5.51 -22.11 5.48
C LYS A 58 4.36 -22.73 6.29
N ASP A 59 4.03 -22.13 7.43
CA ASP A 59 2.99 -22.63 8.35
C ASP A 59 1.60 -22.08 8.05
N HIS A 60 1.49 -21.13 7.12
CA HIS A 60 0.28 -20.34 6.86
C HIS A 60 -0.33 -19.74 8.16
N LYS A 61 0.52 -19.33 9.11
CA LYS A 61 0.09 -18.90 10.43
C LYS A 61 -0.20 -17.40 10.48
N PHE A 62 -1.31 -17.04 11.13
CA PHE A 62 -1.64 -15.64 11.37
C PHE A 62 -0.69 -15.00 12.41
N PRO A 63 -0.05 -13.85 12.12
CA PRO A 63 0.94 -13.22 13.00
C PRO A 63 0.28 -12.41 14.13
N ALA A 64 -0.45 -13.08 15.04
CA ALA A 64 -1.26 -12.44 16.06
C ALA A 64 -0.47 -11.49 16.98
N LYS A 65 0.74 -11.90 17.38
CA LYS A 65 1.64 -11.10 18.22
C LYS A 65 1.97 -9.77 17.52
N GLN A 66 2.40 -9.85 16.26
CA GLN A 66 2.81 -8.68 15.48
C GLN A 66 1.62 -7.75 15.23
N VAL A 67 0.44 -8.30 14.97
CA VAL A 67 -0.78 -7.49 14.77
C VAL A 67 -1.14 -6.70 16.03
N GLN A 68 -0.99 -7.29 17.23
CA GLN A 68 -1.22 -6.58 18.49
C GLN A 68 -0.18 -5.48 18.72
N GLU A 69 1.10 -5.76 18.45
CA GLU A 69 2.18 -4.76 18.57
C GLU A 69 1.98 -3.59 17.60
N LEU A 70 1.65 -3.87 16.33
CA LEU A 70 1.32 -2.83 15.34
C LEU A 70 0.10 -2.00 15.75
N GLY A 71 -0.87 -2.62 16.42
CA GLY A 71 -2.02 -1.94 17.00
C GLY A 71 -1.63 -0.97 18.11
N ALA A 72 -0.77 -1.42 19.03
CA ALA A 72 -0.21 -0.57 20.09
C ALA A 72 0.64 0.58 19.55
N MET A 73 1.31 0.39 18.40
CA MET A 73 2.05 1.44 17.69
C MET A 73 1.16 2.41 16.90
N GLY A 74 -0.16 2.17 16.82
CA GLY A 74 -1.11 3.00 16.05
C GLY A 74 -1.09 2.77 14.54
N VAL A 75 -0.30 1.81 14.04
CA VAL A 75 -0.12 1.56 12.60
C VAL A 75 -1.34 0.85 11.98
N MET A 76 -2.18 0.25 12.81
CA MET A 76 -3.42 -0.42 12.36
C MET A 76 -4.56 0.57 12.08
N ALA A 77 -4.39 1.85 12.45
CA ALA A 77 -5.40 2.91 12.33
C ALA A 77 -4.75 4.29 12.11
N VAL A 78 -3.87 4.38 11.12
CA VAL A 78 -3.03 5.56 10.83
C VAL A 78 -3.90 6.79 10.56
N GLY A 79 -4.86 6.66 9.63
CA GLY A 79 -5.74 7.77 9.21
C GLY A 79 -6.93 8.04 10.14
N VAL A 80 -7.06 7.31 11.24
CA VAL A 80 -8.19 7.43 12.16
C VAL A 80 -7.91 8.55 13.16
N PRO A 81 -8.87 9.46 13.44
CA PRO A 81 -8.67 10.51 14.43
C PRO A 81 -8.32 9.99 15.82
N GLU A 82 -7.49 10.72 16.56
CA GLU A 82 -7.12 10.40 17.95
C GLU A 82 -8.34 10.28 18.87
N SER A 83 -9.40 11.05 18.61
CA SER A 83 -10.66 10.98 19.36
C SER A 83 -11.38 9.62 19.27
N LEU A 84 -11.02 8.81 18.27
CA LEU A 84 -11.50 7.44 18.08
C LEU A 84 -10.44 6.39 18.39
N GLY A 85 -9.27 6.80 18.91
CA GLY A 85 -8.15 5.93 19.27
C GLY A 85 -7.21 5.57 18.12
N GLY A 86 -7.20 6.37 17.04
CA GLY A 86 -6.24 6.23 15.94
C GLY A 86 -5.02 7.14 16.06
N ALA A 87 -4.14 7.11 15.06
CA ALA A 87 -2.90 7.92 15.06
C ALA A 87 -3.07 9.35 14.50
N GLY A 88 -4.23 9.69 13.94
CA GLY A 88 -4.53 11.04 13.45
C GLY A 88 -3.67 11.52 12.27
N MET A 89 -3.01 10.61 11.55
CA MET A 89 -2.13 10.93 10.43
C MET A 89 -2.86 10.90 9.09
N ASP A 90 -2.11 11.10 8.00
CA ASP A 90 -2.65 11.21 6.65
C ASP A 90 -2.36 9.95 5.81
N TYR A 91 -2.82 9.95 4.55
CA TYR A 91 -2.67 8.80 3.66
C TYR A 91 -1.26 8.60 3.14
N LEU A 92 -0.46 9.66 3.07
CA LEU A 92 0.95 9.53 2.78
C LEU A 92 1.66 8.73 3.89
N ALA A 93 1.41 9.05 5.16
CA ALA A 93 1.96 8.31 6.30
C ALA A 93 1.51 6.85 6.29
N TYR A 94 0.23 6.60 5.98
CA TYR A 94 -0.30 5.25 5.81
C TYR A 94 0.44 4.46 4.72
N CYS A 95 0.65 5.05 3.53
CA CYS A 95 1.38 4.39 2.45
C CYS A 95 2.83 4.07 2.86
N LEU A 96 3.52 5.00 3.52
CA LEU A 96 4.87 4.79 4.02
C LEU A 96 4.94 3.63 5.03
N ALA A 97 3.99 3.56 5.97
CA ALA A 97 3.93 2.49 6.94
C ALA A 97 3.71 1.12 6.25
N VAL A 98 2.71 1.03 5.35
CA VAL A 98 2.42 -0.23 4.64
C VAL A 98 3.60 -0.67 3.76
N GLU A 99 4.28 0.25 3.10
CA GLU A 99 5.47 -0.05 2.29
C GLU A 99 6.57 -0.70 3.13
N GLU A 100 6.92 -0.10 4.27
CA GLU A 100 7.98 -0.62 5.15
C GLU A 100 7.60 -1.95 5.81
N LEU A 101 6.35 -2.11 6.25
CA LEU A 101 5.86 -3.38 6.80
C LEU A 101 5.88 -4.51 5.75
N SER A 102 5.48 -4.19 4.51
CA SER A 102 5.43 -5.15 3.41
C SER A 102 6.82 -5.55 2.93
N ARG A 103 7.82 -4.69 3.14
CA ARG A 103 9.25 -5.03 2.92
C ARG A 103 9.72 -6.13 3.87
N GLY A 104 9.20 -6.18 5.11
CA GLY A 104 9.46 -7.28 6.05
C GLY A 104 8.61 -8.52 5.77
N CYS A 105 7.30 -8.35 5.66
CA CYS A 105 6.35 -9.44 5.41
C CYS A 105 5.10 -8.91 4.67
N ALA A 106 4.92 -9.34 3.41
CA ALA A 106 3.78 -8.94 2.58
C ALA A 106 2.42 -9.26 3.21
N SER A 107 2.30 -10.43 3.87
CA SER A 107 1.08 -10.84 4.56
C SER A 107 0.74 -9.91 5.73
N THR A 108 1.74 -9.52 6.53
CA THR A 108 1.53 -8.57 7.63
C THR A 108 1.16 -7.18 7.10
N GLY A 109 1.80 -6.76 6.00
CA GLY A 109 1.46 -5.52 5.29
C GLY A 109 -0.01 -5.48 4.84
N VAL A 110 -0.50 -6.53 4.16
CA VAL A 110 -1.91 -6.56 3.71
C VAL A 110 -2.90 -6.66 4.87
N ILE A 111 -2.51 -7.30 5.99
CA ILE A 111 -3.30 -7.28 7.20
C ILE A 111 -3.46 -5.84 7.66
N SER A 112 -2.38 -5.11 7.95
CA SER A 112 -2.42 -3.69 8.37
C SER A 112 -3.22 -2.80 7.42
N LEU A 113 -3.03 -2.96 6.12
CA LEU A 113 -3.82 -2.30 5.08
C LEU A 113 -5.32 -2.54 5.23
N ARG A 114 -5.73 -3.78 5.46
CA ARG A 114 -7.15 -4.14 5.55
C ARG A 114 -7.85 -3.43 6.70
N PHE A 115 -7.14 -3.27 7.81
CA PHE A 115 -7.62 -2.53 8.97
C PHE A 115 -7.78 -1.04 8.70
N ASN A 116 -6.75 -0.43 8.13
CA ASN A 116 -6.80 0.99 7.77
C ASN A 116 -7.92 1.28 6.77
N SER A 117 -8.05 0.47 5.70
CA SER A 117 -9.15 0.62 4.74
C SER A 117 -10.52 0.32 5.33
N ALA A 118 -10.63 -0.57 6.33
CA ALA A 118 -11.88 -0.78 7.06
C ALA A 118 -12.30 0.48 7.83
N CYS A 119 -11.31 1.19 8.35
CA CYS A 119 -11.44 2.47 9.04
C CYS A 119 -11.46 3.69 8.11
N ASP A 120 -11.61 3.55 6.78
CA ASP A 120 -11.94 4.71 5.93
C ASP A 120 -13.44 5.00 5.90
N ARG A 121 -14.26 4.01 6.29
CA ARG A 121 -15.72 4.11 6.27
C ARG A 121 -16.29 5.03 7.36
N ILE A 122 -15.42 5.59 8.21
CA ILE A 122 -15.72 6.62 9.21
C ILE A 122 -16.48 7.76 8.57
N ALA A 123 -16.09 8.16 7.35
CA ALA A 123 -16.74 9.26 6.64
C ALA A 123 -18.26 9.06 6.42
N PHE A 124 -18.76 7.81 6.47
CA PHE A 124 -20.17 7.50 6.22
C PHE A 124 -20.94 7.11 7.50
N GLY A 125 -20.25 6.91 8.62
CA GLY A 125 -20.86 6.42 9.86
C GLY A 125 -21.42 7.54 10.73
N THR A 126 -22.44 7.24 11.53
CA THR A 126 -22.86 8.07 12.68
C THR A 126 -21.81 8.05 13.78
N GLU A 127 -21.81 9.02 14.70
CA GLU A 127 -20.84 9.07 15.81
C GLU A 127 -20.92 7.83 16.72
N GLU A 128 -22.13 7.31 16.93
CA GLU A 128 -22.37 6.09 17.70
C GLU A 128 -21.77 4.87 16.99
N GLN A 129 -21.98 4.76 15.68
CA GLN A 129 -21.39 3.68 14.88
C GLN A 129 -19.86 3.79 14.87
N LYS A 130 -19.31 5.01 14.79
CA LYS A 130 -17.87 5.22 14.81
C LYS A 130 -17.25 4.69 16.09
N LYS A 131 -17.78 5.09 17.25
CA LYS A 131 -17.31 4.62 18.56
C LYS A 131 -17.45 3.10 18.71
N GLN A 132 -18.55 2.53 18.25
CA GLN A 132 -18.81 1.10 18.39
C GLN A 132 -17.95 0.22 17.46
N TRP A 133 -17.64 0.70 16.24
CA TRP A 133 -17.08 -0.15 15.17
C TRP A 133 -15.69 0.27 14.67
N ILE A 134 -15.14 1.38 15.15
CA ILE A 134 -13.77 1.82 14.82
C ILE A 134 -12.87 1.66 16.02
N THR A 135 -13.24 2.27 17.16
CA THR A 135 -12.39 2.29 18.36
C THR A 135 -11.96 0.89 18.82
N PRO A 136 -12.80 -0.17 18.78
CA PRO A 136 -12.35 -1.52 19.15
C PRO A 136 -11.36 -2.16 18.16
N PHE A 137 -11.17 -1.57 16.98
CA PHE A 137 -10.32 -2.09 15.90
C PHE A 137 -9.02 -1.30 15.74
N THR A 138 -8.82 -0.21 16.49
CA THR A 138 -7.61 0.61 16.40
C THR A 138 -6.44 0.02 17.19
N THR A 139 -6.72 -0.80 18.21
CA THR A 139 -5.73 -1.37 19.14
C THR A 139 -5.10 -2.68 18.67
N GLY A 140 -5.59 -3.28 17.57
CA GLY A 140 -5.16 -4.59 17.10
C GLY A 140 -5.79 -5.79 17.84
N GLU A 141 -6.65 -5.57 18.84
CA GLU A 141 -7.34 -6.64 19.57
C GLU A 141 -8.39 -7.37 18.71
N LYS A 142 -9.13 -6.62 17.90
CA LYS A 142 -10.16 -7.15 17.00
C LYS A 142 -9.80 -6.86 15.57
N VAL A 143 -10.09 -7.80 14.67
CA VAL A 143 -9.71 -7.69 13.25
C VAL A 143 -10.91 -7.52 12.33
N GLY A 144 -10.81 -6.60 11.37
CA GLY A 144 -11.85 -6.31 10.40
C GLY A 144 -11.63 -7.00 9.05
N CYS A 145 -12.71 -7.27 8.32
CA CYS A 145 -12.63 -7.75 6.93
C CYS A 145 -13.54 -6.94 6.00
N PHE A 146 -13.28 -7.00 4.70
CA PHE A 146 -14.15 -6.43 3.67
C PHE A 146 -14.66 -7.55 2.76
N ALA A 147 -15.98 -7.77 2.78
CA ALA A 147 -16.63 -8.85 2.05
C ALA A 147 -17.44 -8.28 0.89
N LEU A 148 -16.85 -8.27 -0.31
CA LEU A 148 -17.50 -7.80 -1.54
C LEU A 148 -17.65 -8.92 -2.58
N SER A 149 -16.61 -9.74 -2.76
CA SER A 149 -16.58 -10.77 -3.81
C SER A 149 -17.40 -12.02 -3.45
N GLU A 150 -18.09 -12.57 -4.44
CA GLU A 150 -18.83 -13.84 -4.38
C GLU A 150 -18.28 -14.83 -5.43
N PRO A 151 -18.34 -16.16 -5.20
CA PRO A 151 -18.03 -17.15 -6.23
C PRO A 151 -18.84 -16.90 -7.52
N GLY A 152 -18.15 -16.77 -8.65
CA GLY A 152 -18.73 -16.47 -9.96
C GLY A 152 -18.96 -14.98 -10.28
N LYS A 153 -18.62 -14.04 -9.38
CA LYS A 153 -18.85 -12.59 -9.55
C LYS A 153 -17.67 -11.71 -9.11
N GLN A 154 -16.44 -12.10 -9.41
CA GLN A 154 -15.24 -11.34 -8.99
C GLN A 154 -14.99 -10.07 -9.80
N SER A 155 -15.27 -10.07 -11.11
CA SER A 155 -15.00 -8.91 -12.00
C SER A 155 -16.25 -8.05 -12.27
N CYS A 156 -17.44 -8.54 -11.90
CA CYS A 156 -18.72 -7.90 -12.15
C CYS A 156 -19.27 -7.26 -10.87
N ILE A 157 -18.76 -6.06 -10.54
CA ILE A 157 -19.22 -5.22 -9.40
C ILE A 157 -20.74 -4.91 -9.50
N PHE A 158 -21.34 -5.08 -10.67
CA PHE A 158 -22.75 -4.80 -10.96
C PHE A 158 -23.79 -5.72 -10.31
N SER A 159 -23.41 -6.83 -9.66
CA SER A 159 -24.38 -7.89 -9.36
C SER A 159 -24.68 -8.20 -7.89
N ARG A 160 -24.14 -7.41 -6.95
CA ARG A 160 -24.61 -7.19 -5.55
C ARG A 160 -23.45 -6.57 -4.77
N ALA A 161 -23.46 -5.26 -4.58
CA ALA A 161 -22.72 -4.69 -3.46
C ALA A 161 -23.49 -5.04 -2.18
N LEU A 162 -23.18 -6.18 -1.56
CA LEU A 162 -23.63 -6.47 -0.20
C LEU A 162 -22.88 -5.56 0.78
N LEU A 163 -23.25 -4.28 0.80
CA LEU A 163 -23.24 -3.57 2.07
C LEU A 163 -24.48 -4.02 2.80
N PHE A 164 -24.29 -5.11 3.57
CA PHE A 164 -25.18 -5.72 4.54
C PHE A 164 -26.59 -5.15 4.45
N SER A 165 -27.49 -5.75 3.67
CA SER A 165 -28.91 -5.45 3.78
C SER A 165 -29.55 -6.62 4.51
N SER A 166 -30.42 -6.31 5.48
CA SER A 166 -31.23 -7.30 6.18
C SER A 166 -32.13 -8.02 5.17
N LEU A 167 -31.69 -9.15 4.63
CA LEU A 167 -32.51 -10.13 3.91
C LEU A 167 -31.82 -11.50 3.92
N LYS A 168 -32.20 -12.30 4.93
CA LYS A 168 -31.88 -13.71 5.17
C LYS A 168 -30.41 -14.03 5.46
N ARG A 169 -30.16 -14.79 6.54
CA ARG A 169 -28.92 -15.55 6.79
C ARG A 169 -28.51 -16.28 5.50
N GLN A 170 -27.63 -15.71 4.71
CA GLN A 170 -26.94 -16.41 3.63
C GLN A 170 -25.46 -16.37 3.97
N ARG A 171 -24.87 -17.55 4.16
CA ARG A 171 -23.43 -17.75 4.22
C ARG A 171 -22.78 -16.94 3.09
N CYS A 172 -21.76 -16.15 3.40
CA CYS A 172 -20.80 -15.76 2.37
C CYS A 172 -20.30 -17.07 1.74
N ARG A 173 -20.61 -17.31 0.47
CA ARG A 173 -20.15 -18.53 -0.24
C ARG A 173 -18.62 -18.56 -0.42
N CYS A 174 -17.94 -17.53 0.06
CA CYS A 174 -16.48 -17.42 0.14
C CYS A 174 -15.83 -18.31 1.21
N GLY A 175 -16.59 -19.13 1.95
CA GLY A 175 -16.05 -20.05 2.98
C GLY A 175 -15.72 -19.38 4.32
N ILE A 176 -15.85 -18.07 4.44
CA ILE A 176 -15.65 -17.32 5.69
C ILE A 176 -16.98 -17.24 6.44
N ASN A 177 -17.03 -17.82 7.66
CA ASN A 177 -18.14 -17.60 8.59
C ASN A 177 -17.98 -16.20 9.21
N ILE A 178 -18.63 -15.21 8.60
CA ILE A 178 -18.67 -13.84 9.10
C ILE A 178 -19.79 -13.76 10.15
N GLY A 179 -19.49 -13.23 11.34
CA GLY A 179 -20.50 -12.89 12.35
C GLY A 179 -21.52 -11.88 11.83
N THR A 180 -22.59 -11.64 12.58
CA THR A 180 -23.66 -10.70 12.24
C THR A 180 -23.11 -9.29 11.94
N GLY A 181 -23.13 -8.87 10.67
CA GLY A 181 -22.79 -7.52 10.22
C GLY A 181 -24.03 -6.62 10.07
N ILE A 182 -23.85 -5.31 10.26
CA ILE A 182 -24.95 -4.33 10.30
C ILE A 182 -25.11 -3.60 8.96
N SER A 183 -26.37 -3.47 8.55
CA SER A 183 -26.85 -2.53 7.52
C SER A 183 -26.86 -1.11 8.08
N ALA A 184 -25.73 -0.40 7.98
CA ALA A 184 -25.54 0.84 8.71
C ALA A 184 -25.59 2.12 7.86
N PHE A 185 -25.52 2.00 6.54
CA PHE A 185 -25.48 3.15 5.62
C PHE A 185 -26.82 3.30 4.89
N LEU A 186 -27.18 4.55 4.54
CA LEU A 186 -28.41 4.89 3.82
C LEU A 186 -28.69 3.88 2.70
N ARG A 187 -29.92 3.33 2.68
CA ARG A 187 -30.33 2.31 1.68
C ARG A 187 -30.00 2.79 0.27
N GLY A 188 -29.35 1.94 -0.52
CA GLY A 188 -28.97 2.25 -1.90
C GLY A 188 -27.58 2.89 -2.09
N MET A 189 -26.92 3.35 -1.02
CA MET A 189 -25.57 3.94 -1.12
C MET A 189 -24.42 2.93 -1.15
N GLY A 190 -24.71 1.63 -1.01
CA GLY A 190 -23.71 0.59 -0.84
C GLY A 190 -22.66 0.56 -1.97
N PHE A 191 -23.10 0.66 -3.22
CA PHE A 191 -22.19 0.66 -4.37
C PHE A 191 -21.23 1.85 -4.34
N LYS A 192 -21.73 3.06 -4.06
CA LYS A 192 -20.92 4.29 -4.02
C LYS A 192 -19.86 4.21 -2.91
N ILE A 193 -20.27 3.76 -1.72
CA ILE A 193 -19.36 3.56 -0.57
C ILE A 193 -18.29 2.53 -0.91
N ALA A 194 -18.68 1.41 -1.54
CA ALA A 194 -17.72 0.38 -1.96
C ALA A 194 -16.69 0.95 -2.94
N MET A 195 -17.12 1.70 -3.97
CA MET A 195 -16.19 2.26 -4.96
C MET A 195 -15.23 3.29 -4.34
N GLN A 196 -15.72 4.17 -3.47
CA GLN A 196 -14.88 5.14 -2.76
C GLN A 196 -13.88 4.47 -1.79
N THR A 197 -14.30 3.37 -1.17
CA THR A 197 -13.40 2.56 -0.31
C THR A 197 -12.31 1.87 -1.14
N LEU A 198 -12.64 1.36 -2.34
CA LEU A 198 -11.66 0.72 -3.23
C LEU A 198 -10.61 1.71 -3.75
N ASP A 199 -10.96 2.96 -4.04
CA ASP A 199 -9.98 3.97 -4.46
C ASP A 199 -8.89 4.18 -3.40
N SER A 200 -9.29 4.13 -2.13
CA SER A 200 -8.38 4.21 -0.99
C SER A 200 -7.58 2.92 -0.76
N GLY A 201 -8.25 1.76 -0.89
CA GLY A 201 -7.61 0.45 -0.80
C GLY A 201 -6.53 0.22 -1.85
N ARG A 202 -6.70 0.76 -3.06
CA ARG A 202 -5.70 0.71 -4.15
C ARG A 202 -4.36 1.34 -3.76
N LEU A 203 -4.36 2.43 -2.98
CA LEU A 203 -3.13 3.06 -2.50
C LEU A 203 -2.39 2.15 -1.51
N GLY A 204 -3.13 1.48 -0.64
CA GLY A 204 -2.55 0.46 0.24
C GLY A 204 -1.89 -0.65 -0.57
N ILE A 205 -2.56 -1.18 -1.60
CA ILE A 205 -1.99 -2.26 -2.41
C ILE A 205 -0.76 -1.78 -3.17
N ALA A 206 -0.78 -0.54 -3.66
CA ALA A 206 0.39 0.06 -4.30
C ALA A 206 1.58 0.11 -3.32
N ALA A 207 1.36 0.60 -2.10
CA ALA A 207 2.38 0.60 -1.04
C ALA A 207 2.90 -0.81 -0.70
N GLN A 208 2.01 -1.80 -0.60
CA GLN A 208 2.40 -3.18 -0.33
C GLN A 208 3.28 -3.74 -1.46
N ALA A 209 2.88 -3.53 -2.71
CA ALA A 209 3.64 -3.94 -3.88
C ALA A 209 5.02 -3.28 -3.92
N LEU A 210 5.11 -1.99 -3.58
CA LEU A 210 6.39 -1.28 -3.43
C LEU A 210 7.29 -1.92 -2.36
N GLY A 211 6.73 -2.30 -1.21
CA GLY A 211 7.48 -2.97 -0.15
C GLY A 211 8.05 -4.32 -0.61
N ILE A 212 7.24 -5.13 -1.30
CA ILE A 212 7.68 -6.41 -1.89
C ILE A 212 8.78 -6.19 -2.92
N ALA A 213 8.59 -5.22 -3.83
CA ALA A 213 9.57 -4.87 -4.85
C ALA A 213 10.89 -4.41 -4.23
N GLN A 214 10.83 -3.54 -3.21
CA GLN A 214 12.02 -3.06 -2.52
C GLN A 214 12.76 -4.20 -1.83
N ALA A 215 12.07 -5.12 -1.14
CA ALA A 215 12.69 -6.29 -0.52
C ALA A 215 13.40 -7.18 -1.56
N ALA A 216 12.77 -7.39 -2.72
CA ALA A 216 13.34 -8.15 -3.81
C ALA A 216 14.59 -7.47 -4.43
N LEU A 217 14.56 -6.15 -4.62
CA LEU A 217 15.73 -5.39 -5.07
C LEU A 217 16.87 -5.43 -4.04
N ASP A 218 16.57 -5.21 -2.77
CA ASP A 218 17.56 -5.26 -1.67
C ASP A 218 18.25 -6.64 -1.63
N CYS A 219 17.47 -7.72 -1.77
CA CYS A 219 17.97 -9.09 -1.83
C CYS A 219 18.87 -9.33 -3.06
N ALA A 220 18.44 -8.88 -4.24
CA ALA A 220 19.19 -9.04 -5.48
C ALA A 220 20.51 -8.25 -5.45
N ALA A 221 20.48 -7.00 -4.95
CA ALA A 221 21.64 -6.14 -4.86
C ALA A 221 22.68 -6.68 -3.87
N ASP A 222 22.25 -7.11 -2.67
CA ASP A 222 23.12 -7.72 -1.67
C ASP A 222 23.79 -8.99 -2.19
N TYR A 223 23.01 -9.87 -2.83
CA TYR A 223 23.54 -11.09 -3.43
C TYR A 223 24.50 -10.77 -4.58
N ALA A 224 24.18 -9.79 -5.43
CA ALA A 224 25.03 -9.39 -6.55
C ALA A 224 26.38 -8.82 -6.10
N HIS A 225 26.42 -8.17 -4.94
CA HIS A 225 27.63 -7.65 -4.34
C HIS A 225 28.53 -8.75 -3.76
N LYS A 226 27.92 -9.78 -3.16
CA LYS A 226 28.65 -10.86 -2.47
C LYS A 226 29.03 -12.03 -3.37
N ARG A 227 28.17 -12.39 -4.34
CA ARG A 227 28.38 -13.56 -5.20
C ARG A 227 29.45 -13.26 -6.25
N THR A 228 30.45 -14.15 -6.36
CA THR A 228 31.48 -14.07 -7.40
C THR A 228 31.22 -15.05 -8.54
N ALA A 229 31.44 -14.61 -9.78
CA ALA A 229 31.55 -15.45 -10.97
C ALA A 229 32.53 -14.82 -11.95
N PHE A 230 33.23 -15.62 -12.75
CA PHE A 230 34.24 -15.12 -13.70
C PHE A 230 35.31 -14.22 -13.03
N GLY A 231 35.71 -14.54 -11.80
CA GLY A 231 36.77 -13.85 -11.07
C GLY A 231 36.37 -12.53 -10.40
N ALA A 232 35.10 -12.10 -10.46
CA ALA A 232 34.63 -10.85 -9.85
C ALA A 232 33.21 -10.98 -9.25
N PRO A 233 32.78 -10.05 -8.38
CA PRO A 233 31.38 -9.95 -7.99
C PRO A 233 30.46 -9.82 -9.20
N ILE A 234 29.33 -10.53 -9.22
CA ILE A 234 28.41 -10.52 -10.37
C ILE A 234 27.80 -9.14 -10.61
N GLY A 235 27.76 -8.27 -9.59
CA GLY A 235 27.38 -6.86 -9.72
C GLY A 235 28.31 -6.03 -10.63
N LYS A 236 29.51 -6.54 -10.99
CA LYS A 236 30.38 -5.92 -12.00
C LYS A 236 30.01 -6.30 -13.43
N LEU A 237 29.14 -7.30 -13.64
CA LEU A 237 28.68 -7.70 -14.97
C LEU A 237 27.63 -6.70 -15.45
N GLN A 238 27.83 -6.14 -16.64
CA GLN A 238 26.93 -5.14 -17.22
C GLN A 238 25.46 -5.62 -17.28
N ALA A 239 25.25 -6.90 -17.61
CA ALA A 239 23.92 -7.49 -17.65
C ALA A 239 23.20 -7.47 -16.28
N ILE A 240 23.93 -7.59 -15.17
CA ILE A 240 23.36 -7.48 -13.82
C ILE A 240 23.11 -6.02 -13.46
N GLN A 241 24.02 -5.12 -13.83
CA GLN A 241 23.84 -3.68 -13.59
C GLN A 241 22.59 -3.13 -14.29
N PHE A 242 22.35 -3.54 -15.54
CA PHE A 242 21.14 -3.14 -16.28
C PHE A 242 19.87 -3.63 -15.57
N LYS A 243 19.85 -4.88 -15.07
CA LYS A 243 18.72 -5.39 -14.30
C LYS A 243 18.47 -4.57 -13.04
N LEU A 244 19.52 -4.31 -12.25
CA LEU A 244 19.39 -3.51 -11.02
C LEU A 244 18.92 -2.08 -11.33
N ALA A 245 19.41 -1.48 -12.42
CA ALA A 245 18.97 -0.16 -12.86
C ALA A 245 17.48 -0.14 -13.26
N ASP A 246 17.04 -1.10 -14.07
CA ASP A 246 15.63 -1.21 -14.49
C ASP A 246 14.70 -1.50 -13.30
N MET A 247 15.14 -2.35 -12.38
CA MET A 247 14.42 -2.63 -11.13
C MET A 247 14.26 -1.36 -10.29
N ALA A 248 15.34 -0.61 -10.08
CA ALA A 248 15.30 0.64 -9.33
C ALA A 248 14.39 1.69 -10.01
N LEU A 249 14.49 1.85 -11.33
CA LEU A 249 13.65 2.76 -12.10
C LEU A 249 12.16 2.44 -11.94
N ALA A 250 11.80 1.15 -12.06
CA ALA A 250 10.41 0.71 -11.91
C ALA A 250 9.85 1.02 -10.52
N ILE A 251 10.63 0.77 -9.47
CA ILE A 251 10.22 1.03 -8.08
C ILE A 251 10.06 2.54 -7.84
N GLU A 252 11.07 3.36 -8.17
CA GLU A 252 11.00 4.80 -7.91
C GLU A 252 9.87 5.47 -8.69
N SER A 253 9.65 5.05 -9.94
CA SER A 253 8.52 5.54 -10.75
C SER A 253 7.16 5.21 -10.09
N ALA A 254 6.98 3.96 -9.66
CA ALA A 254 5.76 3.53 -8.99
C ALA A 254 5.56 4.20 -7.61
N ARG A 255 6.65 4.47 -6.88
CA ARG A 255 6.62 5.17 -5.59
C ARG A 255 6.13 6.60 -5.76
N LEU A 256 6.64 7.32 -6.76
CA LEU A 256 6.19 8.69 -7.06
C LEU A 256 4.71 8.74 -7.45
N LEU A 257 4.22 7.77 -8.23
CA LEU A 257 2.78 7.67 -8.54
C LEU A 257 1.94 7.45 -7.27
N THR A 258 2.40 6.58 -6.38
CA THR A 258 1.74 6.26 -5.12
C THR A 258 1.67 7.46 -4.19
N TRP A 259 2.79 8.17 -4.00
CA TRP A 259 2.85 9.37 -3.17
C TRP A 259 2.01 10.50 -3.74
N ARG A 260 2.05 10.74 -5.05
CA ARG A 260 1.18 11.72 -5.71
C ARG A 260 -0.29 11.44 -5.41
N ALA A 261 -0.72 10.20 -5.56
CA ALA A 261 -2.11 9.82 -5.35
C ALA A 261 -2.53 9.95 -3.88
N ALA A 262 -1.65 9.60 -2.94
CA ALA A 262 -1.87 9.80 -1.51
C ALA A 262 -2.01 11.30 -1.16
N MET A 263 -1.08 12.14 -1.64
CA MET A 263 -1.13 13.60 -1.42
C MET A 263 -2.38 14.24 -2.03
N LEU A 264 -2.85 13.77 -3.18
CA LEU A 264 -4.12 14.24 -3.77
C LEU A 264 -5.31 13.89 -2.89
N ARG A 265 -5.34 12.67 -2.34
CA ARG A 265 -6.37 12.26 -1.39
C ARG A 265 -6.34 13.15 -0.15
N ASP A 266 -5.17 13.35 0.45
CA ASP A 266 -5.01 14.17 1.65
C ASP A 266 -5.43 15.62 1.42
N ALA A 267 -5.14 16.15 0.23
CA ALA A 267 -5.62 17.46 -0.22
C ALA A 267 -7.11 17.49 -0.61
N LYS A 268 -7.85 16.38 -0.42
CA LYS A 268 -9.28 16.22 -0.79
C LYS A 268 -9.57 16.50 -2.27
N LYS A 269 -8.60 16.25 -3.14
CA LYS A 269 -8.74 16.37 -4.59
C LYS A 269 -9.20 15.04 -5.19
N PRO A 270 -9.83 15.04 -6.37
CA PRO A 270 -10.09 13.81 -7.12
C PRO A 270 -8.78 13.04 -7.36
N PHE A 271 -8.78 11.75 -7.03
CA PHE A 271 -7.58 10.91 -7.11
C PHE A 271 -7.85 9.49 -7.66
N THR A 272 -9.06 9.21 -8.14
CA THR A 272 -9.46 7.88 -8.65
C THR A 272 -8.54 7.39 -9.78
N LYS A 273 -8.19 8.27 -10.72
CA LYS A 273 -7.28 7.97 -11.83
C LYS A 273 -5.87 7.68 -11.31
N GLU A 274 -5.35 8.56 -10.46
CA GLU A 274 -4.01 8.45 -9.88
C GLU A 274 -3.86 7.21 -8.98
N ALA A 275 -4.87 6.86 -8.19
CA ALA A 275 -4.87 5.63 -7.39
C ALA A 275 -4.84 4.37 -8.27
N ALA A 276 -5.57 4.35 -9.38
CA ALA A 276 -5.53 3.24 -10.34
C ALA A 276 -4.15 3.14 -11.03
N MET A 277 -3.56 4.28 -11.42
CA MET A 277 -2.20 4.33 -11.98
C MET A 277 -1.15 3.84 -10.99
N ALA A 278 -1.22 4.30 -9.74
CA ALA A 278 -0.32 3.87 -8.67
C ALA A 278 -0.41 2.36 -8.43
N LYS A 279 -1.62 1.82 -8.25
CA LYS A 279 -1.83 0.39 -8.02
C LYS A 279 -1.33 -0.43 -9.21
N LEU A 280 -1.67 -0.05 -10.43
CA LEU A 280 -1.23 -0.74 -11.64
C LEU A 280 0.30 -0.76 -11.74
N GLY A 281 0.92 0.43 -11.73
CA GLY A 281 2.37 0.59 -11.87
C GLY A 281 3.16 -0.13 -10.78
N ALA A 282 2.72 -0.04 -9.52
CA ALA A 282 3.38 -0.72 -8.41
C ALA A 282 3.22 -2.25 -8.47
N SER A 283 2.03 -2.76 -8.81
CA SER A 283 1.79 -4.20 -8.89
C SER A 283 2.60 -4.88 -10.00
N GLU A 284 2.65 -4.28 -11.20
CA GLU A 284 3.44 -4.81 -12.31
C GLU A 284 4.95 -4.66 -12.05
N ALA A 285 5.37 -3.56 -11.40
CA ALA A 285 6.75 -3.39 -10.94
C ALA A 285 7.14 -4.47 -9.93
N ALA A 286 6.28 -4.79 -8.96
CA ALA A 286 6.56 -5.83 -7.97
C ALA A 286 6.80 -7.20 -8.59
N THR A 287 5.95 -7.61 -9.55
CA THR A 287 6.14 -8.87 -10.28
C THR A 287 7.41 -8.85 -11.12
N PHE A 288 7.68 -7.75 -11.85
CA PHE A 288 8.91 -7.60 -12.63
C PHE A 288 10.17 -7.69 -11.77
N VAL A 289 10.22 -6.93 -10.68
CA VAL A 289 11.39 -6.84 -9.79
C VAL A 289 11.63 -8.16 -9.07
N SER A 290 10.59 -8.78 -8.51
CA SER A 290 10.72 -10.07 -7.85
C SER A 290 11.15 -11.19 -8.80
N HIS A 291 10.64 -11.19 -10.05
CA HIS A 291 11.12 -12.08 -11.10
C HIS A 291 12.60 -11.88 -11.40
N GLN A 292 13.05 -10.62 -11.59
CA GLN A 292 14.46 -10.33 -11.83
C GLN A 292 15.34 -10.70 -10.63
N ALA A 293 14.85 -10.55 -9.39
CA ALA A 293 15.58 -10.94 -8.20
C ALA A 293 15.89 -12.44 -8.20
N VAL A 294 14.89 -13.28 -8.47
CA VAL A 294 15.10 -14.73 -8.65
C VAL A 294 16.17 -15.00 -9.71
N GLN A 295 16.10 -14.30 -10.85
CA GLN A 295 17.07 -14.47 -11.94
C GLN A 295 18.50 -14.04 -11.56
N VAL A 296 18.67 -12.96 -10.79
CA VAL A 296 19.99 -12.48 -10.33
C VAL A 296 20.61 -13.48 -9.34
N LEU A 297 19.79 -14.09 -8.48
CA LEU A 297 20.26 -15.12 -7.55
C LEU A 297 20.57 -16.46 -8.25
N GLY A 298 19.98 -16.70 -9.43
CA GLY A 298 20.13 -17.95 -10.17
C GLY A 298 19.47 -19.12 -9.44
N GLY A 299 20.15 -20.26 -9.34
CA GLY A 299 19.61 -21.43 -8.63
C GLY A 299 19.24 -21.13 -7.17
N MET A 300 19.98 -20.24 -6.50
CA MET A 300 19.66 -19.81 -5.14
C MET A 300 18.35 -19.02 -5.05
N GLY A 301 17.91 -18.40 -6.14
CA GLY A 301 16.64 -17.66 -6.17
C GLY A 301 15.42 -18.56 -6.23
N TYR A 302 15.59 -19.85 -6.53
CA TYR A 302 14.51 -20.82 -6.70
C TYR A 302 14.27 -21.70 -5.45
N VAL A 303 15.23 -21.75 -4.53
CA VAL A 303 15.14 -22.55 -3.31
C VAL A 303 14.55 -21.72 -2.17
N THR A 304 13.84 -22.38 -1.26
CA THR A 304 13.18 -21.75 -0.10
C THR A 304 14.14 -21.22 0.97
N ASP A 305 15.44 -21.50 0.82
CA ASP A 305 16.48 -20.99 1.73
C ASP A 305 16.74 -19.48 1.51
N MET A 306 16.34 -18.95 0.35
CA MET A 306 16.42 -17.53 0.02
C MET A 306 15.03 -16.90 -0.08
N PRO A 307 14.85 -15.64 0.31
CA PRO A 307 13.52 -15.02 0.35
C PRO A 307 12.97 -14.63 -1.04
N ALA A 308 13.79 -14.69 -2.10
CA ALA A 308 13.42 -14.20 -3.44
C ALA A 308 12.19 -14.93 -4.04
N GLU A 309 12.09 -16.24 -3.87
CA GLU A 309 10.96 -17.02 -4.39
C GLU A 309 9.64 -16.60 -3.70
N ARG A 310 9.69 -16.35 -2.39
CA ARG A 310 8.52 -15.87 -1.62
C ARG A 310 8.09 -14.49 -2.09
N HIS A 311 9.03 -13.58 -2.32
CA HIS A 311 8.71 -12.26 -2.88
C HIS A 311 7.99 -12.37 -4.23
N TYR A 312 8.39 -13.32 -5.08
CA TYR A 312 7.73 -13.54 -6.37
C TYR A 312 6.31 -14.11 -6.22
N ARG A 313 6.09 -15.06 -5.31
CA ARG A 313 4.75 -15.56 -4.98
C ARG A 313 3.85 -14.47 -4.40
N ASP A 314 4.38 -13.69 -3.46
CA ASP A 314 3.67 -12.60 -2.79
C ASP A 314 3.32 -11.46 -3.77
N ALA A 315 4.21 -11.13 -4.71
CA ALA A 315 3.95 -10.08 -5.71
C ALA A 315 2.73 -10.39 -6.58
N ARG A 316 2.52 -11.67 -6.92
CA ARG A 316 1.51 -12.06 -7.91
C ARG A 316 0.08 -11.67 -7.53
N ILE A 317 -0.27 -11.72 -6.24
CA ILE A 317 -1.63 -11.38 -5.80
C ILE A 317 -1.93 -9.88 -5.99
N THR A 318 -0.89 -9.04 -6.02
CA THR A 318 -1.06 -7.59 -6.11
C THR A 318 -1.68 -7.14 -7.44
N GLU A 319 -1.51 -7.91 -8.51
CA GLU A 319 -2.09 -7.65 -9.82
C GLU A 319 -3.55 -8.17 -9.94
N ILE A 320 -4.06 -8.88 -8.93
CA ILE A 320 -5.36 -9.58 -8.98
C ILE A 320 -6.39 -8.92 -8.06
N TYR A 321 -6.13 -8.83 -6.76
CA TYR A 321 -7.12 -8.29 -5.82
C TYR A 321 -7.27 -6.77 -5.91
N GLU A 322 -8.27 -6.20 -5.24
CA GLU A 322 -8.54 -4.74 -5.23
C GLU A 322 -8.67 -4.16 -6.66
N GLY A 323 -9.16 -5.01 -7.58
CA GLY A 323 -9.27 -4.78 -9.01
C GLY A 323 -8.03 -5.28 -9.77
N THR A 324 -8.25 -6.16 -10.74
CA THR A 324 -7.18 -6.68 -11.61
C THR A 324 -6.51 -5.56 -12.40
N SER A 325 -5.33 -5.83 -12.95
CA SER A 325 -4.62 -4.87 -13.81
C SER A 325 -5.49 -4.35 -14.97
N GLU A 326 -6.35 -5.19 -15.55
CA GLU A 326 -7.32 -4.80 -16.59
C GLU A 326 -8.39 -3.85 -16.07
N ILE A 327 -8.90 -4.11 -14.86
CA ILE A 327 -9.85 -3.21 -14.20
C ILE A 327 -9.20 -1.85 -13.93
N GLN A 328 -7.94 -1.81 -13.51
CA GLN A 328 -7.23 -0.53 -13.34
C GLN A 328 -7.10 0.21 -14.67
N ARG A 329 -6.73 -0.48 -15.75
CA ARG A 329 -6.67 0.09 -17.10
C ARG A 329 -8.02 0.68 -17.53
N LEU A 330 -9.12 -0.01 -17.27
CA LEU A 330 -10.47 0.49 -17.54
C LEU A 330 -10.80 1.75 -16.73
N VAL A 331 -10.47 1.78 -15.43
CA VAL A 331 -10.67 2.97 -14.60
C VAL A 331 -9.86 4.16 -15.13
N ILE A 332 -8.59 3.94 -15.50
CA ILE A 332 -7.72 4.98 -16.06
C ILE A 332 -8.29 5.50 -17.37
N ALA A 333 -8.60 4.61 -18.32
CA ALA A 333 -9.13 4.97 -19.62
C ALA A 333 -10.45 5.76 -19.51
N ASN A 334 -11.36 5.32 -18.65
CA ASN A 334 -12.64 6.01 -18.43
C ASN A 334 -12.47 7.41 -17.85
N ASN A 335 -11.48 7.65 -16.97
CA ASN A 335 -11.21 8.99 -16.45
C ASN A 335 -10.54 9.88 -17.49
N ILE A 336 -9.60 9.35 -18.28
CA ILE A 336 -9.00 10.08 -19.39
C ILE A 336 -10.07 10.51 -20.39
N LEU A 337 -10.93 9.61 -20.85
CA LEU A 337 -11.97 9.94 -21.84
C LEU A 337 -12.93 11.04 -21.33
N LYS A 338 -13.26 11.05 -20.03
CA LYS A 338 -14.08 12.11 -19.43
C LYS A 338 -13.40 13.48 -19.42
N GLU A 339 -12.07 13.53 -19.32
CA GLU A 339 -11.31 14.80 -19.35
C GLU A 339 -11.39 15.50 -20.72
N TYR A 340 -11.61 14.75 -21.81
CA TYR A 340 -11.70 15.27 -23.17
C TYR A 340 -13.13 15.41 -23.71
N GLN A 341 -14.14 15.04 -22.92
CA GLN A 341 -15.56 15.20 -23.27
C GLN A 341 -16.14 16.56 -22.84
N GLN A 342 -15.28 17.52 -22.45
CA GLN A 342 -15.67 18.86 -22.05
C GLN A 342 -15.96 19.77 -23.24
#